data_AF-A0A853BIU2-F1
#
_entry.id   AF-A0A853BIU2-F1
#
_cell.length_a   1.000
_cell.length_b   1.000
_cell.length_c   1.000
_cell.angle_alpha   90.00
_cell.angle_beta   90.00
_cell.angle_gamma   90.00
#
_symmetry.space_group_name_H-M   'P 1'
#
loop_
_entity.id
_entity.type
_entity.pdbx_description
1 polymer ?
#
loop_
_entity_poly.entity_id
_entity_poly.type
_entity_poly.pdbx_seq_one_letter_code
_entity_poly.pdbx_strand_id
1 'polypeptide(L)'
;MTVPEVLSFVLFAYSLAVLLRVLRSVRERGWEVPDVLLAFDAENTAEARRAAVHQDVLRRRMALVRACEERVYGPEVHAEEPPRGGRAAVADPVEGARMLAELRGRLADLDAERDRRIAEVDREAAATLDRRRAAIAAAAPYDRALRAGAWACLAWLAVVTPLSLVL
;
A
#
# COMPACT_ATOMS: atom_id res chain seq x y z
N MET A 1 -15.48 1.64 59.07
CA MET A 1 -15.23 0.89 57.83
C MET A 1 -14.88 -0.54 58.17
N THR A 2 -15.57 -1.49 57.57
CA THR A 2 -15.28 -2.92 57.73
C THR A 2 -14.17 -3.35 56.74
N VAL A 3 -13.39 -4.38 57.08
CA VAL A 3 -12.35 -4.97 56.20
C VAL A 3 -12.81 -5.20 54.74
N PRO A 4 -14.03 -5.71 54.45
CA PRO A 4 -14.51 -5.86 53.08
C PRO A 4 -14.73 -4.54 52.32
N GLU A 5 -15.15 -3.45 52.98
CA GLU A 5 -15.32 -2.14 52.32
C GLU A 5 -13.99 -1.56 51.83
N VAL A 6 -12.93 -1.72 52.64
CA VAL A 6 -11.57 -1.27 52.27
C VAL A 6 -11.07 -2.05 51.05
N LEU A 7 -11.31 -3.37 51.03
CA LEU A 7 -10.89 -4.23 49.92
C LEU A 7 -11.61 -3.86 48.62
N SER A 8 -12.93 -3.63 48.67
CA SER A 8 -13.72 -3.18 47.54
C SER A 8 -13.28 -1.81 47.02
N PHE A 9 -12.96 -0.87 47.90
CA PHE A 9 -12.47 0.45 47.52
C PHE A 9 -11.10 0.38 46.82
N VAL A 10 -10.18 -0.43 47.35
CA VAL A 10 -8.84 -0.64 46.75
C VAL A 10 -8.95 -1.31 45.37
N LEU A 11 -9.80 -2.34 45.24
CA LEU A 11 -10.05 -2.99 43.96
C LEU A 11 -10.66 -2.02 42.93
N PHE A 12 -11.61 -1.19 43.36
CA PHE A 12 -12.21 -0.18 42.50
C PHE A 12 -11.18 0.86 42.02
N ALA A 13 -10.40 1.43 42.94
CA ALA A 13 -9.38 2.42 42.61
C ALA A 13 -8.30 1.85 41.68
N TYR A 14 -7.86 0.60 41.90
CA TYR A 14 -6.90 -0.08 41.04
C TYR A 14 -7.47 -0.34 39.65
N SER A 15 -8.70 -0.85 39.55
CA SER A 15 -9.37 -1.13 38.29
C SER A 15 -9.58 0.15 37.48
N LEU A 16 -9.95 1.25 38.16
CA LEU A 16 -10.06 2.57 37.56
C LEU A 16 -8.70 3.04 37.04
N ALA A 17 -7.63 2.98 37.85
CA ALA A 17 -6.29 3.41 37.44
C ALA A 17 -5.77 2.63 36.21
N VAL A 18 -6.01 1.32 36.15
CA VAL A 18 -5.68 0.49 34.98
C VAL A 18 -6.49 0.94 33.76
N LEU A 19 -7.79 1.17 33.92
CA LEU A 19 -8.66 1.64 32.84
C LEU A 19 -8.22 3.01 32.31
N LEU A 20 -7.89 3.96 33.18
CA LEU A 20 -7.35 5.28 32.83
C LEU A 20 -6.06 5.13 31.99
N ARG A 21 -5.17 4.23 32.40
CA ARG A 21 -3.91 3.97 31.72
C ARG A 21 -4.13 3.37 30.32
N VAL A 22 -5.05 2.42 30.19
CA VAL A 22 -5.42 1.83 28.89
C VAL A 22 -6.03 2.89 27.98
N LEU A 23 -6.97 3.70 28.47
CA LEU A 23 -7.61 4.76 27.69
C LEU A 23 -6.60 5.82 27.24
N ARG A 24 -5.64 6.18 28.11
CA ARG A 24 -4.53 7.07 27.75
C ARG A 24 -3.66 6.47 26.65
N SER A 25 -3.29 5.20 26.77
CA SER A 25 -2.51 4.49 25.76
C SER A 25 -3.25 4.40 24.42
N VAL A 26 -4.57 4.18 24.43
CA VAL A 26 -5.41 4.16 23.21
C VAL A 26 -5.51 5.55 22.59
N ARG A 27 -5.55 6.61 23.40
CA ARG A 27 -5.53 7.99 22.91
C ARG A 27 -4.21 8.34 22.22
N GLU A 28 -3.09 7.90 22.77
CA GLU A 28 -1.76 8.17 22.22
C GLU A 28 -1.47 7.30 20.98
N ARG A 29 -1.75 5.98 21.02
CA ARG A 29 -1.47 5.04 19.91
C ARG A 29 -2.54 4.97 18.84
N GLY A 30 -3.76 5.41 19.12
CA GLY A 30 -4.90 5.29 18.20
C GLY A 30 -4.76 6.14 16.92
N TRP A 31 -3.78 7.05 16.86
CA TRP A 31 -3.51 7.90 15.70
C TRP A 31 -2.38 7.37 14.81
N GLU A 32 -1.40 6.67 15.38
CA GLU A 32 -0.22 6.20 14.64
C GLU A 32 -0.47 4.87 13.91
N VAL A 33 -1.24 3.96 14.51
CA VAL A 33 -1.53 2.63 13.93
C VAL A 33 -2.32 2.72 12.61
N PRO A 34 -3.37 3.56 12.48
CA PRO A 34 -4.11 3.67 11.22
C PRO A 34 -3.25 4.22 10.07
N ASP A 35 -2.38 5.19 10.33
CA ASP A 35 -1.55 5.81 9.28
C ASP A 35 -0.51 4.83 8.72
N VAL A 36 0.12 4.02 9.58
CA VAL A 36 1.09 3.00 9.15
C VAL A 36 0.40 1.90 8.34
N LEU A 37 -0.77 1.44 8.78
CA LEU A 37 -1.53 0.40 8.06
C LEU A 37 -2.06 0.92 6.72
N LEU A 38 -2.51 2.17 6.65
CA LEU A 38 -2.93 2.80 5.39
C LEU A 38 -1.78 2.96 4.42
N ALA A 39 -0.63 3.43 4.90
CA ALA A 39 0.58 3.56 4.10
C ALA A 39 1.00 2.19 3.52
N PHE A 40 1.00 1.15 4.37
CA PHE A 40 1.33 -0.21 3.96
C PHE A 40 0.37 -0.78 2.91
N ASP A 41 -0.95 -0.61 3.08
CA ASP A 41 -1.94 -1.07 2.10
C ASP A 41 -1.81 -0.34 0.74
N ALA A 42 -1.62 0.98 0.79
CA ALA A 42 -1.40 1.78 -0.41
C ALA A 42 -0.09 1.44 -1.12
N GLU A 43 0.97 1.15 -0.37
CA GLU A 43 2.26 0.76 -0.93
C GLU A 43 2.19 -0.62 -1.59
N ASN A 44 1.59 -1.62 -0.93
CA ASN A 44 1.41 -2.95 -1.52
C ASN A 44 0.56 -2.91 -2.80
N THR A 45 -0.51 -2.11 -2.81
CA THR A 45 -1.35 -1.96 -4.00
C THR A 45 -0.64 -1.22 -5.13
N ALA A 46 0.17 -0.20 -4.82
CA ALA A 46 1.01 0.48 -5.79
C ALA A 46 2.09 -0.47 -6.35
N GLU A 47 2.74 -1.26 -5.50
CA GLU A 47 3.77 -2.23 -5.90
C GLU A 47 3.21 -3.30 -6.83
N ALA A 48 2.04 -3.86 -6.51
CA ALA A 48 1.35 -4.82 -7.39
C ALA A 48 1.03 -4.21 -8.76
N ARG A 49 0.59 -2.94 -8.81
CA ARG A 49 0.33 -2.23 -10.06
C ARG A 49 1.61 -1.95 -10.85
N ARG A 50 2.71 -1.54 -10.19
CA ARG A 50 4.03 -1.36 -10.82
C ARG A 50 4.53 -2.69 -11.42
N ALA A 51 4.38 -3.80 -10.70
CA ALA A 51 4.73 -5.13 -11.19
C ALA A 51 3.91 -5.51 -12.44
N ALA A 52 2.61 -5.21 -12.46
CA ALA A 52 1.77 -5.43 -13.64
C ALA A 52 2.21 -4.60 -14.85
N VAL A 53 2.56 -3.32 -14.65
CA VAL A 53 3.14 -2.47 -15.72
C VAL A 53 4.45 -3.07 -16.24
N HIS A 54 5.32 -3.53 -15.33
CA HIS A 54 6.59 -4.16 -15.71
C HIS A 54 6.37 -5.42 -16.56
N GLN A 55 5.46 -6.30 -16.16
CA GLN A 55 5.13 -7.52 -16.90
C GLN A 55 4.54 -7.21 -18.30
N ASP A 56 3.64 -6.23 -18.41
CA ASP A 56 3.08 -5.80 -19.70
C ASP A 56 4.17 -5.25 -20.64
N VAL A 57 5.05 -4.39 -20.11
CA VAL A 57 6.17 -3.83 -20.88
C VAL A 57 7.14 -4.92 -21.33
N LEU A 58 7.49 -5.87 -20.46
CA LEU A 58 8.33 -7.01 -20.84
C LEU A 58 7.72 -7.83 -21.98
N ARG A 59 6.42 -8.15 -21.89
CA ARG A 59 5.71 -8.88 -22.96
C ARG A 59 5.76 -8.13 -24.29
N ARG A 60 5.53 -6.81 -24.27
CA ARG A 60 5.58 -5.96 -25.48
C ARG A 60 7.00 -5.85 -26.04
N ARG A 61 8.02 -5.70 -25.19
CA ARG A 61 9.43 -5.70 -25.61
C ARG A 61 9.81 -7.01 -26.30
N MET A 62 9.43 -8.15 -25.72
CA MET A 62 9.65 -9.46 -26.34
C MET A 62 8.94 -9.58 -27.69
N ALA A 63 7.70 -9.09 -27.81
CA ALA A 63 6.97 -9.09 -29.08
C ALA A 63 7.65 -8.24 -30.16
N LEU A 64 8.17 -7.06 -29.81
CA LEU A 64 8.92 -6.21 -30.75
C LEU A 64 10.23 -6.86 -31.22
N VAL A 65 10.97 -7.47 -30.29
CA VAL A 65 12.21 -8.19 -30.62
C VAL A 65 11.89 -9.37 -31.54
N ARG A 66 10.87 -10.17 -31.22
CA ARG A 66 10.42 -11.30 -32.06
C ARG A 66 10.02 -10.86 -33.47
N ALA A 67 9.22 -9.79 -33.58
CA ALA A 67 8.83 -9.26 -34.89
C ALA A 67 10.04 -8.76 -35.71
N CYS A 68 11.07 -8.24 -35.04
CA CYS A 68 12.33 -7.88 -35.69
C CYS A 68 13.12 -9.13 -36.11
N GLU A 69 13.21 -10.15 -35.26
CA GLU A 69 13.90 -11.41 -35.55
C GLU A 69 13.27 -12.15 -36.72
N GLU A 70 11.94 -12.27 -36.77
CA GLU A 70 11.22 -12.89 -37.88
C GLU A 70 11.48 -12.19 -39.22
N ARG A 71 11.62 -10.86 -39.20
CA ARG A 71 11.96 -10.10 -40.40
C ARG A 71 13.42 -10.27 -40.84
N VAL A 72 14.36 -10.44 -39.91
CA VAL A 72 15.80 -10.57 -40.22
C VAL A 72 16.19 -11.98 -40.63
N TYR A 73 15.62 -12.98 -39.95
CA TYR A 73 16.04 -14.38 -40.07
C TYR A 73 14.98 -15.28 -40.72
N GLY A 74 13.78 -14.75 -41.02
CA GLY A 74 12.68 -15.51 -41.60
C GLY A 74 11.82 -16.27 -40.56
N PRO A 75 10.72 -16.91 -40.99
CA PRO A 75 9.78 -17.59 -40.10
C PRO A 75 10.30 -18.92 -39.51
N GLU A 76 11.42 -19.45 -40.01
CA GLU A 76 12.00 -20.75 -39.64
C GLU A 76 12.81 -20.74 -38.33
N VAL A 77 12.97 -19.57 -37.69
CA VAL A 77 13.73 -19.36 -36.43
C VAL A 77 13.19 -20.18 -35.25
N HIS A 78 11.97 -20.71 -35.37
CA HIS A 78 11.20 -21.25 -34.26
C HIS A 78 11.32 -22.78 -34.06
N ALA A 79 12.09 -23.51 -34.89
CA ALA A 79 12.05 -24.98 -34.86
C ALA A 79 13.13 -25.67 -33.98
N GLU A 80 14.34 -25.12 -33.86
CA GLU A 80 15.44 -25.69 -33.06
C GLU A 80 16.58 -24.64 -33.01
N GLU A 81 17.36 -24.56 -31.91
CA GLU A 81 18.56 -23.72 -31.88
C GLU A 81 19.52 -24.18 -32.99
N PRO A 82 19.73 -23.39 -34.07
CA PRO A 82 20.55 -23.85 -35.17
C PRO A 82 22.02 -23.88 -34.73
N PRO A 83 22.82 -24.83 -35.25
CA PRO A 83 24.23 -24.94 -34.91
C PRO A 83 24.96 -23.62 -35.15
N ARG A 84 25.80 -23.21 -34.18
CA ARG A 84 26.59 -21.98 -34.22
C ARG A 84 27.35 -21.88 -35.55
N GLY A 85 26.97 -20.91 -36.39
CA GLY A 85 27.65 -20.60 -37.65
C GLY A 85 26.75 -20.57 -38.90
N GLY A 86 25.50 -21.03 -38.82
CA GLY A 86 24.60 -21.14 -39.99
C GLY A 86 23.64 -19.98 -40.27
N ARG A 87 23.70 -18.86 -39.52
CA ARG A 87 22.78 -17.73 -39.76
C ARG A 87 23.32 -16.84 -40.87
N ALA A 88 22.90 -17.06 -42.11
CA ALA A 88 22.96 -16.01 -43.11
C ALA A 88 21.83 -15.02 -42.79
N ALA A 89 22.16 -13.82 -42.29
CA ALA A 89 21.18 -12.76 -42.18
C ALA A 89 20.61 -12.48 -43.58
N VAL A 90 19.28 -12.55 -43.72
CA VAL A 90 18.61 -12.33 -45.02
C VAL A 90 18.63 -10.84 -45.40
N ALA A 91 18.88 -9.96 -44.42
CA ALA A 91 18.88 -8.52 -44.60
C ALA A 91 20.25 -7.97 -45.04
N ASP A 92 20.22 -7.11 -46.06
CA ASP A 92 21.31 -6.22 -46.43
C ASP A 92 21.75 -5.35 -45.21
N PRO A 93 23.06 -5.15 -44.94
CA PRO A 93 23.55 -4.34 -43.84
C PRO A 93 22.87 -2.97 -43.64
N VAL A 94 22.48 -2.29 -44.74
CA VAL A 94 21.77 -1.00 -44.67
C VAL A 94 20.36 -1.17 -44.11
N GLU A 95 19.64 -2.18 -44.59
CA GLU A 95 18.30 -2.51 -44.10
C GLU A 95 18.35 -3.00 -42.64
N GLY A 96 19.36 -3.80 -42.28
CA GLY A 96 19.60 -4.22 -40.90
C GLY A 96 19.85 -3.05 -39.94
N ALA A 97 20.62 -2.04 -40.36
CA ALA A 97 20.84 -0.82 -39.58
C ALA A 97 19.54 -0.01 -39.38
N ARG A 98 18.71 0.09 -40.43
CA ARG A 98 17.40 0.76 -40.36
C ARG A 98 16.45 0.04 -39.40
N MET A 99 16.36 -1.28 -39.49
CA MET A 99 15.53 -2.10 -38.60
C MET A 99 15.96 -1.98 -37.14
N LEU A 100 17.27 -1.98 -36.87
CA LEU A 100 17.80 -1.77 -35.52
C LEU A 100 17.49 -0.37 -34.98
N ALA A 101 17.57 0.67 -35.83
CA ALA A 101 17.22 2.03 -35.44
C ALA A 101 15.72 2.15 -35.10
N GLU A 102 14.85 1.54 -35.91
CA GLU A 102 13.40 1.49 -35.67
C GLU A 102 13.07 0.72 -34.37
N LEU A 103 13.71 -0.43 -34.15
CA LEU A 103 13.54 -1.21 -32.92
C LEU A 103 13.97 -0.40 -31.69
N ARG A 104 15.13 0.28 -31.74
CA ARG A 104 15.60 1.14 -30.65
C ARG A 104 14.62 2.28 -30.37
N GLY A 105 14.08 2.93 -31.41
CA GLY A 105 13.06 3.97 -31.26
C GLY A 105 11.82 3.45 -30.54
N ARG A 106 11.26 2.33 -31.01
CA ARG A 106 10.06 1.73 -30.38
C ARG A 106 10.31 1.25 -28.95
N LEU A 107 11.51 0.73 -28.65
CA LEU A 107 11.88 0.34 -27.29
C LEU A 107 11.99 1.57 -26.38
N ALA A 108 12.57 2.67 -26.87
CA ALA A 108 12.63 3.94 -26.13
C ALA A 108 11.23 4.50 -25.85
N ASP A 109 10.32 4.44 -26.84
CA ASP A 109 8.92 4.86 -26.67
C ASP A 109 8.20 4.01 -25.61
N LEU A 110 8.43 2.69 -25.60
CA LEU A 110 7.90 1.79 -24.57
C LEU A 110 8.44 2.10 -23.17
N ASP A 111 9.73 2.44 -23.07
CA ASP A 111 10.34 2.82 -21.79
C ASP A 111 9.80 4.17 -21.30
N ALA A 112 9.60 5.14 -22.18
CA ALA A 112 8.97 6.41 -21.84
C ALA A 112 7.48 6.25 -21.44
N GLU A 113 6.76 5.32 -22.07
CA GLU A 113 5.39 4.96 -21.69
C GLU A 113 5.34 4.27 -20.31
N ARG A 114 6.26 3.32 -20.07
CA ARG A 114 6.42 2.67 -18.76
C ARG A 114 6.60 3.72 -17.65
N ASP A 115 7.51 4.66 -17.86
CA ASP A 115 7.84 5.67 -16.84
C ASP A 115 6.65 6.60 -16.55
N ARG A 116 5.91 6.99 -17.60
CA ARG A 116 4.65 7.75 -17.45
C ARG A 116 3.60 6.97 -16.65
N ARG A 117 3.40 5.69 -16.96
CA ARG A 117 2.44 4.83 -16.25
C ARG A 117 2.83 4.59 -14.79
N ILE A 118 4.12 4.38 -14.49
CA ILE A 118 4.60 4.25 -13.11
C ILE A 118 4.35 5.54 -12.33
N ALA A 119 4.69 6.70 -12.92
CA ALA A 119 4.45 7.99 -12.29
C ALA A 119 2.96 8.30 -12.07
N GLU A 120 2.07 7.77 -12.91
CA GLU A 120 0.63 7.84 -12.70
C GLU A 120 0.16 6.96 -11.54
N VAL A 121 0.63 5.71 -11.46
CA VAL A 121 0.36 4.82 -10.32
C VAL A 121 0.78 5.47 -8.99
N ASP A 122 1.95 6.10 -8.96
CA ASP A 122 2.47 6.76 -7.75
C ASP A 122 1.60 7.97 -7.34
N ARG A 123 1.17 8.78 -8.32
CA ARG A 123 0.26 9.90 -8.07
C ARG A 123 -1.10 9.44 -7.56
N GLU A 124 -1.66 8.37 -8.14
CA GLU A 124 -2.95 7.81 -7.70
C GLU A 124 -2.87 7.22 -6.29
N ALA A 125 -1.77 6.54 -5.96
CA ALA A 125 -1.54 5.98 -4.64
C ALA A 125 -1.49 7.09 -3.57
N ALA A 126 -0.73 8.16 -3.83
CA ALA A 126 -0.67 9.32 -2.96
C ALA A 126 -2.05 9.99 -2.78
N ALA A 127 -2.78 10.23 -3.88
CA ALA A 127 -4.11 10.82 -3.82
C ALA A 127 -5.13 9.95 -3.08
N THR A 128 -4.99 8.63 -3.15
CA THR A 128 -5.86 7.68 -2.42
C THR A 128 -5.55 7.72 -0.92
N LEU A 129 -4.27 7.77 -0.54
CA LEU A 129 -3.85 7.94 0.85
C LEU A 129 -4.40 9.23 1.45
N ASP A 130 -4.26 10.34 0.73
CA ASP A 130 -4.75 11.64 1.21
C ASP A 130 -6.26 11.64 1.43
N ARG A 131 -7.03 11.04 0.51
CA ARG A 131 -8.49 10.87 0.68
C ARG A 131 -8.83 10.00 1.90
N ARG A 132 -8.13 8.89 2.11
CA ARG A 132 -8.37 8.00 3.25
C ARG A 132 -8.00 8.68 4.58
N ARG A 133 -6.88 9.41 4.63
CA ARG A 133 -6.50 10.24 5.78
C ARG A 133 -7.55 11.29 6.08
N ALA A 134 -8.04 11.99 5.06
CA ALA A 134 -9.10 12.98 5.23
C ALA A 134 -10.39 12.35 5.77
N ALA A 135 -10.77 11.16 5.30
CA ALA A 135 -11.94 10.43 5.81
C ALA A 135 -11.79 10.03 7.28
N ILE A 136 -10.61 9.53 7.69
CA ILE A 136 -10.31 9.22 9.10
C ILE A 136 -10.33 10.49 9.95
N ALA A 137 -9.71 11.57 9.48
CA ALA A 137 -9.70 12.86 10.17
C ALA A 137 -11.13 13.41 10.35
N ALA A 138 -12.01 13.21 9.37
CA ALA A 138 -13.41 13.60 9.43
C ALA A 138 -14.23 12.75 10.43
N ALA A 139 -13.85 11.48 10.66
CA ALA A 139 -14.47 10.61 11.66
C ALA A 139 -13.95 10.85 13.10
N ALA A 140 -12.77 11.48 13.24
CA ALA A 140 -12.16 11.78 14.54
C ALA A 140 -13.04 12.57 15.55
N PRO A 141 -13.92 13.52 15.14
CA PRO A 141 -14.79 14.23 16.09
C PRO A 141 -15.83 13.30 16.73
N TYR A 142 -16.37 12.35 15.96
CA TYR A 142 -17.35 11.37 16.43
C TYR A 142 -16.74 10.42 17.46
N ASP A 143 -15.52 9.94 17.19
CA ASP A 143 -14.75 9.13 18.14
C ASP A 143 -14.40 9.90 19.41
N ARG A 144 -14.09 11.21 19.31
CA ARG A 144 -13.88 12.06 20.50
C ARG A 144 -15.15 12.20 21.33
N ALA A 145 -16.31 12.36 20.70
CA ALA A 145 -17.59 12.48 21.39
C ALA A 145 -17.96 11.18 22.13
N LEU A 146 -17.80 10.03 21.48
CA LEU A 146 -18.01 8.72 22.11
C LEU A 146 -17.04 8.47 23.26
N ARG A 147 -15.75 8.82 23.09
CA ARG A 147 -14.77 8.74 24.18
C ARG A 147 -15.16 9.66 25.33
N ALA A 148 -15.53 10.92 25.06
CA ALA A 148 -15.97 11.86 26.09
C ALA A 148 -17.21 11.36 26.84
N GLY A 149 -18.19 10.76 26.15
CA GLY A 149 -19.35 10.11 26.76
C GLY A 149 -18.97 8.91 27.63
N ALA A 150 -18.07 8.04 27.17
CA ALA A 150 -17.55 6.94 27.98
C ALA A 150 -16.81 7.45 29.23
N TRP A 151 -16.02 8.52 29.10
CA TRP A 151 -15.36 9.19 30.21
C TRP A 151 -16.35 9.79 31.21
N ALA A 152 -17.42 10.42 30.74
CA ALA A 152 -18.48 10.95 31.58
C ALA A 152 -19.22 9.84 32.34
N CYS A 153 -19.55 8.73 31.67
CA CYS A 153 -20.15 7.55 32.32
C CYS A 153 -19.22 6.91 33.35
N LEU A 154 -17.91 6.84 33.07
CA LEU A 154 -16.92 6.32 34.01
C LEU A 154 -16.72 7.24 35.21
N ALA A 155 -16.67 8.56 34.99
CA ALA A 155 -16.62 9.54 36.06
C ALA A 155 -17.87 9.49 36.94
N TRP A 156 -19.05 9.34 36.32
CA TRP A 156 -20.30 9.13 37.03
C TRP A 156 -20.27 7.87 37.90
N LEU A 157 -19.88 6.72 37.33
CA LEU A 157 -19.71 5.47 38.08
C LEU A 157 -18.71 5.63 39.23
N ALA A 158 -17.60 6.33 39.02
CA ALA A 158 -16.60 6.60 40.05
C ALA A 158 -17.09 7.49 41.19
N VAL A 159 -18.09 8.34 40.95
CA VAL A 159 -18.73 9.16 42.00
C VAL A 159 -19.85 8.39 42.70
N VAL A 160 -20.67 7.64 41.97
CA VAL A 160 -21.82 6.91 42.53
C VAL A 160 -21.37 5.74 43.41
N THR A 161 -20.34 5.00 43.01
CA THR A 161 -19.86 3.81 43.74
C THR A 161 -19.44 4.12 45.19
N PRO A 162 -18.63 5.17 45.48
CA PRO A 162 -18.35 5.55 46.87
C PRO A 162 -19.56 6.19 47.57
N LEU A 163 -20.45 6.90 46.85
CA LEU A 163 -21.67 7.45 47.45
C LEU A 163 -22.60 6.34 47.97
N SER A 164 -22.74 5.25 47.22
CA SER A 164 -23.52 4.06 47.61
C SER A 164 -22.91 3.23 48.74
N LEU A 165 -21.66 3.52 49.13
CA LEU A 165 -21.02 2.91 50.31
C LEU A 165 -21.13 3.80 51.55
N VAL A 166 -21.54 5.07 51.39
CA VAL A 166 -21.65 6.06 52.47
C VAL A 166 -23.11 6.34 52.86
N LEU A 167 -24.05 6.20 51.91
CA LEU A 167 -25.51 6.20 52.13
C LEU A 167 -26.01 4.80 52.49
#